data_AF-T1B3V7-F1
#
_entry.id   AF-T1B3V7-F1
#
_cell.length_a   1.000
_cell.length_b   1.000
_cell.length_c   1.000
_cell.angle_alpha   90.00
_cell.angle_beta   90.00
_cell.angle_gamma   90.00
#
_symmetry.space_group_name_H-M   'P 1'
#
loop_
_entity.id
_entity.type
_entity.pdbx_description
1 polymer ?
#
loop_
_entity_poly.entity_id
_entity_poly.type
_entity_poly.pdbx_seq_one_letter_code
_entity_poly.pdbx_strand_id
1 'polypeptide(L)'
;GLTGLVAGVLTGGTFTYGGVSYPSIGSLLNALQTDTDVRTLSTPEILATDSQKAKITVGEDVPFITGQSQTVGGNVMTMIQRQNVGITLEITPHILAHNRVRLQLKQTIS
;
A
#
# COMPACT_ATOMS: atom_id res chain seq x y z
N GLY A 1 -28.82 -22.78 24.61
CA GLY A 1 -28.07 -21.66 24.02
C GLY A 1 -26.64 -21.56 24.54
N LEU A 2 -25.87 -22.65 24.51
CA LEU A 2 -24.46 -22.65 24.98
C LEU A 2 -23.46 -22.95 23.84
N THR A 3 -23.93 -23.53 22.74
CA THR A 3 -23.12 -23.86 21.55
C THR A 3 -22.66 -22.63 20.76
N GLY A 4 -23.46 -21.56 20.75
CA GLY A 4 -23.10 -20.29 20.10
C GLY A 4 -22.03 -19.50 20.84
N LEU A 5 -21.92 -19.66 22.17
CA LEU A 5 -20.92 -18.96 22.99
C LEU A 5 -19.51 -19.54 22.77
N VAL A 6 -19.39 -20.87 22.70
CA VAL A 6 -18.09 -21.53 22.47
C VAL A 6 -17.60 -21.31 21.04
N ALA A 7 -18.50 -21.34 20.04
CA ALA A 7 -18.12 -21.03 18.66
C ALA A 7 -17.66 -19.58 18.52
N GLY A 8 -18.44 -18.60 19.03
CA GLY A 8 -18.12 -17.19 18.89
C GLY A 8 -16.85 -16.72 19.60
N VAL A 9 -16.44 -17.39 20.69
CA VAL A 9 -15.18 -17.07 21.40
C VAL A 9 -13.94 -17.57 20.63
N LEU A 10 -14.07 -18.65 19.84
CA LEU A 10 -12.97 -19.29 19.13
C LEU A 10 -12.83 -18.81 17.67
N THR A 11 -13.94 -18.59 16.96
CA THR A 11 -13.93 -18.18 15.56
C THR A 11 -13.94 -16.66 15.45
N GLY A 12 -12.76 -16.03 15.40
CA GLY A 12 -12.40 -14.75 14.73
C GLY A 12 -13.37 -13.55 14.64
N GLY A 13 -14.52 -13.57 15.30
CA GLY A 13 -15.67 -12.66 15.12
C GLY A 13 -16.18 -12.14 16.47
N THR A 14 -17.48 -11.94 16.63
CA THR A 14 -18.09 -11.45 17.88
C THR A 14 -18.95 -12.55 18.53
N PHE A 15 -19.05 -12.56 19.86
CA PHE A 15 -19.95 -13.44 20.60
C PHE A 15 -20.96 -12.63 21.40
N THR A 16 -22.19 -13.13 21.53
CA THR A 16 -23.29 -12.42 22.19
C THR A 16 -23.64 -13.09 23.51
N TYR A 17 -23.62 -12.32 24.61
CA TYR A 17 -24.07 -12.76 25.93
C TYR A 17 -25.00 -11.70 26.52
N GLY A 18 -26.19 -12.10 26.96
CA GLY A 18 -27.18 -11.17 27.54
C GLY A 18 -27.67 -10.08 26.58
N GLY A 19 -27.61 -10.31 25.27
CA GLY A 19 -28.02 -9.32 24.25
C GLY A 19 -26.94 -8.30 23.88
N VAL A 20 -25.74 -8.38 24.45
CA VAL A 20 -24.60 -7.52 24.13
C VAL A 20 -23.54 -8.33 23.38
N SER A 21 -23.03 -7.79 22.27
CA SER A 21 -22.01 -8.43 21.43
C SER A 21 -20.61 -7.94 21.78
N TYR A 22 -19.69 -8.86 22.05
CA TYR A 22 -18.29 -8.60 22.41
C TYR A 22 -17.33 -9.14 21.34
N PRO A 23 -16.22 -8.44 21.04
CA PRO A 23 -15.19 -8.95 20.15
C PRO A 23 -14.50 -10.18 20.76
N SER A 24 -14.32 -11.22 19.94
CA SER A 24 -13.64 -12.45 20.37
C SER A 24 -12.13 -12.27 20.40
N ILE A 25 -11.44 -13.12 21.17
CA ILE A 25 -9.98 -13.16 21.25
C ILE A 25 -9.35 -13.40 19.86
N GLY A 26 -9.99 -14.21 19.01
CA GLY A 26 -9.55 -14.43 17.63
C GLY A 26 -9.59 -13.17 16.77
N SER A 27 -10.62 -12.33 16.94
CA SER A 27 -10.73 -11.05 16.20
C SER A 27 -9.64 -10.05 16.61
N LEU A 28 -9.32 -9.99 17.91
CA LEU A 28 -8.26 -9.15 18.43
C LEU A 28 -6.87 -9.61 17.97
N LEU A 29 -6.63 -10.92 17.88
CA LEU A 29 -5.37 -11.48 17.40
C LEU A 29 -5.15 -11.20 15.91
N ASN A 30 -6.18 -11.33 15.08
CA ASN A 30 -6.11 -10.99 13.65
C ASN A 30 -5.87 -9.47 13.45
N ALA A 31 -6.51 -8.63 14.26
CA ALA A 31 -6.28 -7.19 14.23
C ALA A 31 -4.84 -6.82 14.65
N LEU A 32 -4.30 -7.47 15.69
CA LEU A 32 -2.91 -7.25 16.14
C LEU A 32 -1.87 -7.74 15.13
N GLN A 33 -2.21 -8.74 14.31
CA GLN A 33 -1.32 -9.27 13.28
C GLN A 33 -1.24 -8.37 12.02
N THR A 34 -2.07 -7.34 11.93
CA THR A 34 -2.07 -6.40 10.80
C THR A 34 -1.10 -5.25 11.08
N ASP A 35 0.20 -5.55 11.11
CA ASP A 35 1.27 -4.55 11.07
C ASP A 35 1.92 -4.64 9.69
N THR A 36 1.61 -3.67 8.82
CA THR A 36 2.00 -3.73 7.41
C THR A 36 3.12 -2.73 7.15
N ASP A 37 4.34 -3.07 7.55
CA ASP A 37 5.54 -2.33 7.20
C ASP A 37 5.92 -2.59 5.73
N VAL A 38 5.38 -1.77 4.82
CA VAL A 38 5.78 -1.81 3.41
C VAL A 38 7.03 -0.94 3.22
N ARG A 39 8.20 -1.58 3.17
CA ARG A 39 9.47 -0.91 2.84
C ARG A 39 9.81 -1.10 1.37
N THR A 40 9.33 -0.18 0.53
CA THR A 40 9.65 -0.15 -0.90
C THR A 40 11.01 0.52 -1.12
N LEU A 41 11.99 -0.21 -1.65
CA LEU A 41 13.29 0.33 -2.07
C LEU A 41 13.38 0.29 -3.60
N SER A 42 13.12 1.43 -4.24
CA SER A 42 13.26 1.57 -5.69
C SER A 42 14.62 2.19 -6.01
N THR A 43 15.43 1.51 -6.82
CA THR A 43 16.70 2.03 -7.36
C THR A 43 16.54 2.34 -8.85
N PRO A 44 16.02 3.52 -9.21
CA PRO A 44 15.93 3.94 -10.62
C PRO A 44 17.33 4.20 -11.18
N GLU A 45 17.66 3.58 -12.31
CA GLU A 45 18.88 3.87 -13.08
C GLU A 45 18.56 4.74 -14.30
N ILE A 46 19.41 5.75 -14.56
CA ILE A 46 19.29 6.64 -15.71
C ILE A 46 20.68 6.95 -16.29
N LEU A 47 20.81 6.84 -17.61
CA LEU A 47 22.01 7.25 -18.34
C LEU A 47 21.82 8.68 -18.85
N ALA A 48 22.73 9.58 -18.47
CA ALA A 48 22.66 10.99 -18.84
C ALA A 48 24.03 11.50 -19.30
N THR A 49 24.02 12.41 -20.28
CA THR A 49 25.23 13.08 -20.78
C THR A 49 25.68 14.16 -19.80
N ASP A 50 26.98 14.45 -19.77
CA ASP A 50 27.52 15.55 -18.96
C ASP A 50 26.81 16.87 -19.26
N SER A 51 26.49 17.61 -18.20
CA SER A 51 25.83 18.92 -18.23
C SER A 51 24.46 18.93 -18.92
N GLN A 52 23.89 17.77 -19.24
CA GLN A 52 22.58 17.62 -19.88
C GLN A 52 21.53 17.18 -18.85
N LYS A 53 20.41 17.90 -18.79
CA LYS A 53 19.27 17.49 -17.97
C LYS A 53 18.65 16.21 -18.52
N ALA A 54 18.46 15.23 -17.65
CA ALA A 54 17.79 13.97 -17.96
C ALA A 54 16.63 13.73 -16.99
N LYS A 55 15.56 13.11 -17.49
CA LYS A 55 14.36 12.80 -16.72
C LYS A 55 13.91 11.39 -17.04
N ILE A 56 13.62 10.61 -15.99
CA ILE A 56 12.95 9.31 -16.08
C ILE A 56 11.70 9.34 -15.20
N THR A 57 10.61 8.78 -15.72
CA THR A 57 9.39 8.53 -14.95
C THR A 57 9.15 7.02 -14.99
N VAL A 58 9.15 6.39 -13.82
CA VAL A 58 8.82 4.97 -13.64
C VAL A 58 7.52 4.92 -12.86
N GLY A 59 6.49 4.30 -13.40
CA GLY A 59 5.21 4.18 -12.73
C GLY A 59 4.50 2.89 -13.06
N GLU A 60 3.62 2.48 -12.16
CA GLU A 60 2.83 1.26 -12.26
C GLU A 60 1.33 1.62 -12.11
N ASP A 61 0.48 0.95 -12.90
CA ASP A 61 -0.97 1.09 -12.81
C ASP A 61 -1.49 0.10 -11.77
N VAL A 62 -1.61 0.54 -10.51
CA VAL A 62 -2.04 -0.33 -9.42
C VAL A 62 -3.54 -0.15 -9.14
N PRO A 63 -4.32 -1.25 -9.05
CA PRO A 63 -5.72 -1.17 -8.69
C PRO A 63 -5.89 -0.95 -7.19
N PHE A 64 -6.62 0.10 -6.82
CA PHE A 64 -7.14 0.34 -5.48
C PHE A 64 -8.62 -0.03 -5.41
N ILE A 65 -9.01 -0.79 -4.38
CA ILE A 65 -10.42 -1.11 -4.11
C ILE A 65 -10.97 0.04 -3.27
N THR A 66 -11.66 1.00 -3.89
CA THR A 66 -12.18 2.18 -3.19
C THR A 66 -13.56 1.97 -2.55
N GLY A 67 -14.16 0.79 -2.74
CA GLY A 67 -15.33 0.38 -1.97
C GLY A 67 -15.97 -0.93 -2.47
N GLN A 68 -16.52 -1.69 -1.53
CA GLN A 68 -17.50 -2.74 -1.79
C GLN A 68 -18.87 -2.19 -1.41
N SER A 69 -19.73 -1.96 -2.41
CA SER A 69 -21.14 -1.66 -2.14
C SER A 69 -21.92 -2.97 -2.14
N GLN A 70 -22.37 -3.40 -0.97
CA GLN A 70 -23.32 -4.51 -0.85
C GLN A 70 -24.73 -3.97 -1.09
N THR A 71 -25.31 -4.27 -2.24
CA THR A 71 -26.72 -3.97 -2.49
C THR A 71 -27.57 -5.04 -1.78
N VAL A 72 -28.63 -4.60 -1.08
CA VAL A 72 -29.57 -5.48 -0.36
C VAL A 72 -30.19 -6.46 -1.36
N GLY A 73 -29.73 -7.71 -1.34
CA GLY A 73 -30.04 -8.74 -2.34
C GLY A 73 -28.88 -9.69 -2.68
N GLY A 74 -27.67 -9.45 -2.16
CA GLY A 74 -26.54 -10.40 -2.25
C GLY A 74 -25.59 -10.17 -3.43
N ASN A 75 -25.73 -9.06 -4.17
CA ASN A 75 -24.76 -8.64 -5.18
C ASN A 75 -23.73 -7.69 -4.55
N VAL A 76 -22.47 -8.14 -4.50
CA VAL A 76 -21.33 -7.34 -4.05
C VAL A 76 -20.76 -6.63 -5.28
N MET A 77 -20.97 -5.32 -5.37
CA MET A 77 -20.38 -4.51 -6.44
C MET A 77 -19.06 -3.93 -5.92
N THR A 78 -17.93 -4.48 -6.38
CA THR A 78 -16.59 -3.94 -6.13
C THR A 78 -16.31 -2.82 -7.11
N MET A 79 -16.10 -1.60 -6.61
CA MET A 79 -15.54 -0.51 -7.41
C MET A 79 -14.02 -0.61 -7.37
N ILE A 80 -13.42 -0.89 -8.53
CA ILE A 80 -11.96 -0.92 -8.71
C ILE A 80 -11.57 0.44 -9.31
N GLN A 81 -10.82 1.23 -8.57
CA GLN A 81 -10.26 2.49 -9.04
C GLN A 81 -8.77 2.30 -9.31
N ARG A 82 -8.34 2.61 -10.53
CA ARG A 82 -6.93 2.52 -10.91
C ARG A 82 -6.24 3.83 -10.56
N GLN A 83 -5.12 3.76 -9.85
CA GLN A 83 -4.31 4.92 -9.51
C GLN A 83 -2.89 4.73 -10.04
N ASN A 84 -2.43 5.71 -10.79
CA ASN A 84 -1.08 5.74 -11.32
C ASN A 84 -0.15 6.14 -10.18
N VAL A 85 0.63 5.18 -9.68
CA VAL A 85 1.72 5.45 -8.73
C VAL A 85 3.03 5.48 -9.50
N GLY A 86 3.96 6.34 -9.11
CA GLY A 86 5.22 6.43 -9.83
C GLY A 86 6.25 7.37 -9.22
N ILE A 87 7.49 7.09 -9.57
CA ILE A 87 8.67 7.88 -9.20
C ILE A 87 9.11 8.66 -10.43
N THR A 88 9.22 9.97 -10.28
CA THR A 88 9.88 10.82 -11.27
C THR A 88 11.25 11.21 -10.73
N LEU A 89 12.29 10.91 -11.49
CA LEU A 89 13.67 11.28 -11.20
C LEU A 89 14.17 12.25 -12.26
N GLU A 90 14.58 13.44 -11.84
CA GLU A 90 15.21 14.45 -12.68
C GLU A 90 16.66 14.63 -12.21
N ILE A 91 17.61 14.46 -13.13
CA ILE A 91 19.04 14.60 -12.85
C ILE A 91 19.71 15.58 -13.81
N THR A 92 20.70 16.31 -13.29
CA THR A 92 21.68 17.04 -14.11
C THR A 92 23.06 16.68 -13.59
N PRO A 93 23.81 15.82 -14.29
CA PRO A 93 25.17 15.48 -13.91
C PRO A 93 26.16 16.55 -14.37
N HIS A 94 27.24 16.71 -13.61
CA HIS A 94 28.37 17.54 -13.97
C HIS A 94 29.68 16.84 -13.57
N ILE A 95 30.49 16.49 -14.57
CA ILE A 95 31.76 15.78 -14.38
C ILE A 95 32.83 16.80 -14.01
N LEU A 96 33.42 16.64 -12.83
CA LEU A 96 34.50 17.47 -12.30
C LEU A 96 35.86 16.82 -12.57
N ALA A 97 36.92 17.65 -12.55
CA ALA A 97 38.29 17.16 -12.54
C ALA A 97 38.52 16.20 -11.36
N HIS A 98 39.38 15.19 -11.58
CA HIS A 98 39.67 14.09 -10.65
C HIS A 98 38.56 13.02 -10.56
N ASN A 99 37.84 12.77 -11.65
CA ASN A 99 36.87 11.67 -11.74
C ASN A 99 35.72 11.75 -10.72
N ARG A 100 35.37 12.98 -10.30
CA ARG A 100 34.24 13.24 -9.39
C ARG A 100 33.03 13.67 -10.20
N VAL A 101 31.84 13.25 -9.77
CA VAL A 101 30.58 13.64 -10.41
C VAL A 101 29.76 14.44 -9.42
N ARG A 102 29.34 15.65 -9.80
CA ARG A 102 28.33 16.42 -9.08
C ARG A 102 26.98 16.16 -9.72
N LEU A 103 26.02 15.71 -8.92
CA LEU A 103 24.66 15.44 -9.38
C LEU A 103 23.71 16.46 -8.76
N GLN A 104 22.89 17.10 -9.59
CA GLN A 104 21.68 17.75 -9.11
C GLN A 104 20.53 16.76 -9.27
N LEU A 105 19.92 16.36 -8.15
CA LEU A 105 18.87 15.36 -8.10
C LEU A 105 17.56 15.99 -7.61
N LYS A 106 16.47 15.74 -8.32
CA LYS A 106 15.11 16.03 -7.86
C LYS A 106 14.26 14.78 -8.06
N GLN A 107 13.75 14.25 -6.96
CA GLN A 107 12.88 13.08 -6.95
C GLN A 107 11.49 13.46 -6.44
N THR A 108 10.46 13.03 -7.17
CA THR A 108 9.06 13.15 -6.76
C THR A 108 8.44 11.76 -6.68
N ILE A 109 7.69 11.49 -5.60
CA ILE A 109 6.97 10.25 -5.35
C ILE A 109 5.47 10.57 -5.40
N SER A 110 4.69 9.81 -6.17
CA SER A 110 3.23 9.99 -6.31
C SER A 110 2.49 8.66 -6.33
#